data_AF-A0A7C4DIP3-F1
#
_entry.id   AF-A0A7C4DIP3-F1
#
_cell.length_a   1.000
_cell.length_b   1.000
_cell.length_c   1.000
_cell.angle_alpha   90.00
_cell.angle_beta   90.00
_cell.angle_gamma   90.00
#
_symmetry.space_group_name_H-M   'P 1'
#
loop_
_entity.id
_entity.type
_entity.pdbx_description
1 polymer ?
#
loop_
_entity_poly.entity_id
_entity_poly.type
_entity_poly.pdbx_seq_one_letter_code
_entity_poly.pdbx_strand_id
1 'polypeptide(L)'
;LGKIGITRITAGDIMAAKHLGYTLKLLAIAKRAANGLEARVHPTLIPNQSTLASVNGVFNAVYVVGNMSGPTLYYGRGAGQDPTAAAVVGDVMELARRLLRGDPPRRLPGGAFGEGHRSGLRIADIREIESEYYLNMNVADRPGVLAQVASILGKNQISIRSVIQRNRERGPEAVIVIVTHRAREENMQKALAAFKGLSAVKGPVRMIRIESNF
;
A
#
# COMPACT_ATOMS: atom_id res chain seq x y z
N LEU A 1 6.82 -11.82 -2.29
CA LEU A 1 6.45 -10.52 -2.90
C LEU A 1 4.98 -10.24 -2.64
N GLY A 2 4.65 -9.24 -1.82
CA GLY A 2 3.26 -8.89 -1.52
C GLY A 2 2.61 -8.16 -2.69
N LYS A 3 2.16 -8.91 -3.70
CA LYS A 3 1.41 -8.41 -4.86
C LYS A 3 -0.07 -8.72 -4.64
N ILE A 4 -0.88 -7.69 -4.44
CA ILE A 4 -2.32 -7.80 -4.21
C ILE A 4 -3.02 -6.82 -5.15
N GLY A 5 -4.02 -7.29 -5.90
CA GLY A 5 -4.84 -6.44 -6.77
C GLY A 5 -6.00 -5.77 -6.05
N ILE A 6 -6.84 -5.06 -6.80
CA ILE A 6 -8.01 -4.33 -6.26
C ILE A 6 -9.33 -5.11 -6.37
N THR A 7 -9.33 -6.35 -6.87
CA THR A 7 -10.54 -7.14 -7.15
C THR A 7 -11.42 -7.43 -5.94
N ARG A 8 -10.88 -7.33 -4.73
CA ARG A 8 -11.61 -7.56 -3.47
C ARG A 8 -11.95 -6.27 -2.72
N ILE A 9 -11.71 -5.11 -3.32
CA ILE A 9 -12.06 -3.80 -2.74
C ILE A 9 -13.53 -3.51 -3.07
N THR A 10 -14.30 -3.15 -2.05
CA THR A 10 -15.72 -2.84 -2.19
C THR A 10 -15.97 -1.33 -2.14
N ALA A 11 -17.12 -0.88 -2.66
CA ALA A 11 -17.55 0.52 -2.49
C ALA A 11 -17.68 0.89 -1.00
N GLY A 12 -18.09 -0.05 -0.15
CA GLY A 12 -18.17 0.12 1.30
C GLY A 12 -16.81 0.44 1.93
N ASP A 13 -15.75 -0.24 1.49
CA ASP A 13 -14.39 0.03 1.97
C ASP A 13 -13.92 1.43 1.58
N ILE A 14 -14.20 1.86 0.35
CA ILE A 14 -13.83 3.20 -0.15
C ILE A 14 -14.58 4.29 0.64
N MET A 15 -15.88 4.12 0.87
CA MET A 15 -16.67 5.08 1.63
C MET A 15 -16.22 5.14 3.10
N ALA A 16 -16.03 3.99 3.74
CA ALA A 16 -15.58 3.92 5.13
C ALA A 16 -14.18 4.56 5.30
N ALA A 17 -13.24 4.26 4.42
CA ALA A 17 -11.91 4.87 4.42
C ALA A 17 -12.00 6.40 4.23
N LYS A 18 -12.86 6.88 3.32
CA LYS A 18 -13.08 8.32 3.10
C LYS A 18 -13.59 9.03 4.34
N HIS A 19 -14.53 8.44 5.07
CA HIS A 19 -15.01 8.98 6.35
C HIS A 19 -13.94 9.03 7.44
N LEU A 20 -12.92 8.17 7.34
CA LEU A 20 -11.77 8.15 8.24
C LEU A 20 -10.64 9.07 7.79
N GLY A 21 -10.82 9.85 6.71
CA GLY A 21 -9.80 10.78 6.21
C GLY A 21 -8.77 10.14 5.26
N TYR A 22 -9.08 8.98 4.68
CA TYR A 22 -8.18 8.25 3.78
C TYR A 22 -8.75 8.08 2.37
N THR A 23 -7.86 8.06 1.40
CA THR A 23 -8.12 7.70 0.00
C THR A 23 -7.45 6.38 -0.32
N LEU A 24 -8.18 5.47 -0.98
CA LEU A 24 -7.63 4.20 -1.43
C LEU A 24 -6.91 4.37 -2.78
N LYS A 25 -5.66 3.93 -2.87
CA LYS A 25 -4.87 3.84 -4.11
C LYS A 25 -4.22 2.46 -4.23
N LEU A 26 -3.98 2.01 -5.45
CA LEU A 26 -3.09 0.86 -5.71
C LEU A 26 -1.67 1.40 -5.83
N LEU A 27 -0.82 1.14 -4.84
CA LEU A 27 0.54 1.67 -4.81
C LEU A 27 1.57 0.58 -5.08
N ALA A 28 2.58 0.92 -5.88
CA ALA A 28 3.85 0.23 -5.92
C ALA A 28 4.83 0.97 -5.01
N ILE A 29 5.33 0.29 -3.98
CA ILE A 29 6.18 0.88 -2.95
C ILE A 29 7.53 0.19 -2.98
N ALA A 30 8.59 0.99 -3.14
CA ALA A 30 9.98 0.60 -2.99
C ALA A 30 10.62 1.47 -1.90
N LYS A 31 11.03 0.87 -0.79
CA LYS A 31 11.56 1.58 0.38
C LYS A 31 12.74 0.83 0.96
N ARG A 32 13.81 1.54 1.30
CA ARG A 32 14.88 0.97 2.12
C ARG A 32 14.43 0.92 3.58
N ALA A 33 14.52 -0.25 4.19
CA ALA A 33 14.22 -0.51 5.58
C ALA A 33 15.45 -1.11 6.27
N ALA A 34 15.44 -1.15 7.61
CA ALA A 34 16.55 -1.71 8.39
C ALA A 34 16.86 -3.17 8.02
N ASN A 35 15.83 -3.92 7.64
CA ASN A 35 15.90 -5.33 7.34
C ASN A 35 16.09 -5.63 5.84
N GLY A 36 16.17 -4.63 4.96
CA GLY A 36 16.37 -4.82 3.52
C GLY A 36 15.61 -3.83 2.65
N LEU A 37 15.35 -4.21 1.40
CA LEU A 37 14.52 -3.45 0.48
C LEU A 37 13.07 -3.96 0.54
N GLU A 38 12.14 -3.11 0.95
CA GLU A 38 10.72 -3.36 0.78
C GLU A 38 10.36 -3.14 -0.69
N ALA A 39 9.76 -4.15 -1.35
CA ALA A 39 9.24 -4.05 -2.70
C ALA A 39 7.87 -4.74 -2.77
N ARG A 40 6.80 -3.94 -2.87
CA ARG A 40 5.42 -4.44 -2.76
C ARG A 40 4.43 -3.65 -3.61
N VAL A 41 3.34 -4.30 -4.00
CA VAL A 41 2.23 -3.69 -4.74
C VAL A 41 0.93 -4.14 -4.12
N HIS A 42 0.15 -3.21 -3.54
CA HIS A 42 -1.15 -3.55 -2.94
C HIS A 42 -2.06 -2.33 -2.80
N PRO A 43 -3.37 -2.53 -2.64
CA PRO A 43 -4.27 -1.47 -2.19
C PRO A 43 -3.76 -0.89 -0.88
N THR A 44 -3.72 0.42 -0.82
CA THR A 44 -3.15 1.19 0.30
C THR A 44 -4.04 2.39 0.55
N LEU A 45 -4.35 2.63 1.81
CA LEU A 45 -4.98 3.86 2.25
C LEU A 45 -3.90 4.91 2.49
N ILE A 46 -4.08 6.09 1.90
CA ILE A 46 -3.22 7.25 2.12
C ILE A 46 -4.06 8.40 2.67
N PRO A 47 -3.51 9.28 3.53
CA PRO A 47 -4.23 10.45 4.00
C PRO A 47 -4.78 11.28 2.84
N ASN A 48 -5.97 11.84 2.99
CA ASN A 48 -6.59 12.67 1.95
C ASN A 48 -5.76 13.91 1.60
N GLN A 49 -4.91 14.36 2.52
CA GLN A 49 -4.00 15.49 2.33
C GLN A 49 -2.74 15.12 1.53
N SER A 50 -2.46 13.84 1.30
CA SER A 50 -1.31 13.42 0.49
C SER A 50 -1.47 13.89 -0.95
N THR A 51 -0.37 14.34 -1.55
CA THR A 51 -0.33 14.68 -2.99
C THR A 51 -0.70 13.49 -3.89
N LEU A 52 -0.42 12.26 -3.46
CA LEU A 52 -0.81 11.06 -4.22
C LEU A 52 -2.32 10.81 -4.18
N ALA A 53 -3.06 11.35 -3.20
CA ALA A 53 -4.50 11.16 -3.07
C ALA A 53 -5.27 11.84 -4.22
N SER A 54 -4.77 12.98 -4.72
CA SER A 54 -5.38 13.76 -5.80
C SER A 54 -5.13 13.20 -7.21
N VAL A 55 -4.25 12.20 -7.35
CA VAL A 55 -3.92 11.56 -8.64
C VAL A 55 -5.06 10.65 -9.08
N ASN A 56 -5.89 11.12 -10.01
CA ASN A 56 -7.12 10.43 -10.43
C ASN A 56 -7.12 10.13 -11.93
N GLY A 57 -8.03 9.24 -12.36
CA GLY A 57 -8.19 8.87 -13.77
C GLY A 57 -7.01 8.04 -14.29
N VAL A 58 -6.59 8.34 -15.53
CA VAL A 58 -5.50 7.62 -16.24
C VAL A 58 -4.10 8.19 -15.95
N PHE A 59 -4.01 9.08 -14.96
CA PHE A 59 -2.74 9.69 -14.58
C PHE A 59 -1.98 8.77 -13.63
N ASN A 60 -0.66 8.72 -13.83
CA ASN A 60 0.27 8.08 -12.92
C ASN A 60 1.07 9.15 -12.18
N ALA A 61 1.54 8.80 -10.99
CA ALA A 61 2.47 9.60 -10.25
C ALA A 61 3.57 8.73 -9.64
N VAL A 62 4.79 9.26 -9.61
CA VAL A 62 5.93 8.65 -8.93
C VAL A 62 6.42 9.64 -7.89
N TYR A 63 6.31 9.27 -6.62
CA TYR A 63 6.79 10.06 -5.49
C TYR A 63 8.13 9.49 -5.02
N VAL A 64 9.18 10.29 -5.07
CA VAL A 64 10.56 9.89 -4.76
C VAL A 64 11.06 10.72 -3.59
N VAL A 65 11.59 10.08 -2.56
CA VAL A 65 12.19 10.76 -1.41
C VAL A 65 13.69 10.48 -1.42
N GLY A 66 14.48 11.52 -1.70
CA GLY A 66 15.94 11.46 -1.63
C GLY A 66 16.47 12.18 -0.39
N ASN A 67 17.62 11.73 0.12
CA ASN A 67 18.23 12.29 1.33
C ASN A 67 18.53 13.80 1.21
N MET A 68 18.92 14.26 0.02
CA MET A 68 19.24 15.66 -0.24
C MET A 68 18.17 16.39 -1.05
N SER A 69 17.54 15.71 -2.01
CA SER A 69 16.49 16.30 -2.85
C SER A 69 15.17 16.49 -2.10
N GLY A 70 15.00 15.82 -0.95
CA GLY A 70 13.71 15.73 -0.29
C GLY A 70 12.69 15.01 -1.16
N PRO A 71 11.38 15.24 -0.91
CA PRO A 71 10.31 14.66 -1.70
C PRO A 71 10.15 15.36 -3.06
N THR A 72 10.11 14.57 -4.13
CA THR A 72 9.78 15.01 -5.49
C THR A 72 8.64 14.18 -6.07
N LEU A 73 7.78 14.82 -6.87
CA LEU A 73 6.62 14.20 -7.50
C LEU A 73 6.73 14.35 -9.02
N TYR A 74 6.69 13.23 -9.72
CA TYR A 74 6.59 13.17 -11.17
C TYR A 74 5.17 12.76 -11.53
N TYR A 75 4.43 13.60 -12.25
CA TYR A 75 3.02 13.41 -12.55
C TYR A 75 2.76 13.55 -14.05
N GLY A 76 1.95 12.64 -14.60
CA GLY A 76 1.59 12.68 -16.02
C GLY A 76 0.70 11.53 -16.43
N ARG A 77 0.33 11.48 -17.72
CA ARG A 77 -0.39 10.34 -18.27
C ARG A 77 0.56 9.16 -18.38
N GLY A 78 0.25 8.06 -17.69
CA GLY A 78 1.08 6.86 -17.72
C GLY A 78 0.59 5.75 -18.65
N ALA A 79 -0.52 6.00 -19.35
CA ALA A 79 -1.08 5.12 -20.37
C ALA A 79 -1.71 5.96 -21.48
N GLY A 80 -1.82 5.36 -22.68
CA GLY A 80 -2.33 5.99 -23.88
C GLY A 80 -1.32 5.99 -25.02
N GLN A 81 -1.81 6.08 -26.26
CA GLN A 81 -0.99 6.00 -27.47
C GLN A 81 0.08 7.09 -27.50
N ASP A 82 -0.31 8.37 -27.36
CA ASP A 82 0.62 9.49 -27.51
C ASP A 82 1.66 9.59 -26.37
N PRO A 83 1.29 9.46 -25.06
CA PRO A 83 2.29 9.47 -23.98
C PRO A 83 3.32 8.34 -24.10
N THR A 84 2.89 7.16 -24.54
CA THR A 84 3.79 6.02 -24.75
C THR A 84 4.70 6.27 -25.95
N ALA A 85 4.15 6.76 -27.07
CA ALA A 85 4.92 7.10 -28.26
C ALA A 85 5.97 8.20 -27.96
N ALA A 86 5.61 9.21 -27.16
CA ALA A 86 6.53 10.27 -26.76
C ALA A 86 7.75 9.73 -25.99
N ALA A 87 7.56 8.76 -25.08
CA ALA A 87 8.66 8.11 -24.38
C ALA A 87 9.58 7.35 -25.34
N VAL A 88 9.01 6.56 -26.26
CA VAL A 88 9.77 5.81 -27.27
C VAL A 88 10.56 6.75 -28.19
N VAL A 89 9.94 7.81 -28.70
CA VAL A 89 10.60 8.80 -29.56
C VAL A 89 11.73 9.50 -28.81
N GLY A 90 11.55 9.81 -27.52
CA GLY A 90 12.59 10.37 -26.66
C GLY A 90 13.84 9.47 -26.63
N ASP A 91 13.66 8.18 -26.37
CA ASP A 91 14.75 7.19 -26.35
C ASP A 91 15.43 7.06 -27.73
N VAL A 92 14.65 7.05 -28.82
CA VAL A 92 15.17 6.99 -30.20
C VAL A 92 15.99 8.25 -30.53
N MET A 93 15.51 9.43 -30.16
CA MET A 93 16.25 10.69 -30.37
C MET A 93 17.52 10.75 -29.52
N GLU A 94 17.49 10.28 -28.28
CA GLU A 94 18.69 10.15 -27.45
C GLU A 94 19.71 9.23 -28.13
N LEU A 95 19.28 8.06 -28.59
CA LEU A 95 20.14 7.09 -29.28
C LEU A 95 20.73 7.67 -30.56
N ALA A 96 19.92 8.31 -31.41
CA ALA A 96 20.38 8.93 -32.65
C ALA A 96 21.44 10.01 -32.39
N ARG A 97 21.23 10.89 -31.40
CA ARG A 97 22.22 11.93 -31.03
C ARG A 97 23.54 11.33 -30.56
N ARG A 98 23.50 10.20 -29.84
CA ARG A 98 24.71 9.49 -29.40
C ARG A 98 25.48 8.90 -30.57
N LEU A 99 24.79 8.23 -31.50
CA LEU A 99 25.40 7.65 -32.70
C LEU A 99 26.09 8.73 -33.55
N LEU A 100 25.45 9.89 -33.72
CA LEU A 100 26.02 11.03 -34.47
C LEU A 100 27.26 11.64 -33.79
N ARG A 101 27.33 11.59 -32.46
CA ARG A 101 28.50 12.06 -31.69
C ARG A 101 29.63 11.03 -31.61
N GLY A 102 29.41 9.80 -32.09
CA GLY A 102 30.34 8.70 -31.89
C GLY A 102 30.46 8.28 -30.41
N ASP A 103 29.45 8.59 -29.59
CA ASP A 103 29.45 8.21 -28.18
C ASP A 103 29.45 6.67 -28.08
N PRO A 104 30.24 6.08 -27.17
CA PRO A 104 30.17 4.64 -26.94
C PRO A 104 28.76 4.22 -26.50
N PRO A 105 28.41 2.92 -26.66
CA PRO A 105 27.14 2.39 -26.16
C PRO A 105 26.92 2.82 -24.71
N ARG A 106 25.67 3.18 -24.37
CA ARG A 106 25.32 3.66 -23.03
C ARG A 106 25.75 2.63 -21.99
N ARG A 107 26.86 2.89 -21.29
CA ARG A 107 27.11 2.29 -19.98
C ARG A 107 26.18 3.04 -19.05
N LEU A 108 25.03 2.45 -18.74
CA LEU A 108 24.16 2.96 -17.68
C LEU A 108 25.04 3.23 -16.44
N PRO A 109 24.90 4.37 -15.74
CA PRO A 109 25.70 4.67 -14.55
C PRO A 109 25.55 3.53 -13.55
N GLY A 110 26.58 2.68 -13.49
CA GLY A 110 26.49 1.32 -12.99
C GLY A 110 25.50 0.46 -13.77
N GLY A 111 25.94 -0.67 -14.33
CA GLY A 111 25.09 -1.58 -15.08
C GLY A 111 23.77 -1.87 -14.35
N ALA A 112 22.69 -1.21 -14.75
CA ALA A 112 21.39 -1.28 -14.07
C ALA A 112 20.81 -2.71 -14.02
N PHE A 113 21.40 -3.61 -14.82
CA PHE A 113 21.17 -5.05 -14.82
C PHE A 113 22.47 -5.87 -15.00
N GLY A 114 23.64 -5.28 -14.73
CA GLY A 114 24.93 -5.97 -14.80
C GLY A 114 25.28 -6.63 -13.46
N GLU A 115 25.86 -7.83 -13.50
CA GLU A 115 26.14 -8.68 -12.33
C GLU A 115 26.90 -7.99 -11.18
N GLY A 116 27.66 -6.92 -11.46
CA GLY A 116 28.48 -6.19 -10.48
C GLY A 116 27.79 -5.10 -9.63
N HIS A 117 26.49 -4.81 -9.81
CA HIS A 117 25.79 -3.71 -9.10
C HIS A 117 24.71 -4.19 -8.12
N ARG A 118 24.76 -5.46 -7.72
CA ARG A 118 23.91 -5.95 -6.64
C ARG A 118 24.43 -5.37 -5.32
N SER A 119 23.87 -4.26 -4.88
CA SER A 119 23.85 -3.96 -3.45
C SER A 119 23.34 -5.24 -2.78
N GLY A 120 24.10 -5.90 -1.92
CA GLY A 120 23.70 -7.16 -1.26
C GLY A 120 22.45 -7.05 -0.37
N LEU A 121 21.64 -6.02 -0.57
CA LEU A 121 20.34 -5.78 0.03
C LEU A 121 19.40 -6.92 -0.37
N ARG A 122 18.99 -7.70 0.62
CA ARG A 122 17.90 -8.64 0.45
C ARG A 122 16.58 -7.89 0.23
N ILE A 123 15.70 -8.46 -0.57
CA ILE A 123 14.30 -8.06 -0.60
C ILE A 123 13.65 -8.57 0.69
N ALA A 124 13.05 -7.66 1.47
CA ALA A 124 12.37 -8.03 2.71
C ALA A 124 11.12 -8.88 2.42
N ASP A 125 10.88 -9.92 3.23
CA ASP A 125 9.62 -10.66 3.19
C ASP A 125 8.48 -9.73 3.61
N ILE A 126 7.32 -9.87 2.97
CA ILE A 126 6.15 -9.05 3.28
C ILE A 126 5.73 -9.18 4.75
N ARG A 127 5.98 -10.33 5.39
CA ARG A 127 5.67 -10.57 6.81
C ARG A 127 6.53 -9.73 7.76
N GLU A 128 7.69 -9.26 7.30
CA GLU A 128 8.62 -8.49 8.11
C GLU A 128 8.35 -6.99 8.07
N ILE A 129 7.49 -6.52 7.17
CA ILE A 129 7.20 -5.09 7.05
C ILE A 129 6.40 -4.59 8.24
N GLU A 130 6.57 -3.31 8.55
CA GLU A 130 5.74 -2.60 9.51
C GLU A 130 4.88 -1.57 8.78
N SER A 131 3.58 -1.58 9.07
CA SER A 131 2.60 -0.66 8.51
C SER A 131 1.49 -0.43 9.52
N GLU A 132 0.71 0.63 9.31
CA GLU A 132 -0.59 0.79 9.96
C GLU A 132 -1.64 -0.01 9.17
N TYR A 133 -2.70 -0.47 9.82
CA TYR A 133 -3.70 -1.31 9.18
C TYR A 133 -5.11 -0.78 9.42
N TYR A 134 -5.89 -0.77 8.34
CA TYR A 134 -7.33 -0.67 8.37
C TYR A 134 -7.93 -2.08 8.35
N LEU A 135 -8.79 -2.36 9.32
CA LEU A 135 -9.58 -3.58 9.39
C LEU A 135 -11.07 -3.23 9.29
N ASN A 136 -11.80 -3.98 8.47
CA ASN A 136 -13.25 -3.88 8.37
C ASN A 136 -13.85 -5.29 8.46
N MET A 137 -14.69 -5.51 9.47
CA MET A 137 -15.27 -6.80 9.77
C MET A 137 -16.75 -6.68 10.10
N ASN A 138 -17.55 -7.56 9.54
CA ASN A 138 -18.92 -7.77 9.99
C ASN A 138 -18.86 -8.67 11.23
N VAL A 139 -19.62 -8.32 12.25
CA VAL A 139 -19.68 -9.06 13.52
C VAL A 139 -21.12 -9.17 14.00
N ALA A 140 -21.37 -10.13 14.89
CA ALA A 140 -22.64 -10.19 15.62
C ALA A 140 -22.80 -8.96 16.51
N ASP A 141 -23.98 -8.34 16.48
CA ASP A 141 -24.30 -7.19 17.32
C ASP A 141 -24.71 -7.66 18.73
N ARG A 142 -23.70 -7.90 19.58
CA ARG A 142 -23.90 -8.26 20.98
C ARG A 142 -22.76 -7.75 21.87
N PRO A 143 -23.02 -7.48 23.16
CA PRO A 143 -21.99 -7.07 24.10
C PRO A 143 -20.79 -8.04 24.15
N GLY A 144 -19.59 -7.48 24.36
CA GLY A 144 -18.34 -8.25 24.51
C GLY A 144 -17.62 -8.60 23.21
N VAL A 145 -18.25 -8.43 22.03
CA VAL A 145 -17.60 -8.72 20.74
C VAL A 145 -16.39 -7.82 20.48
N LEU A 146 -16.52 -6.51 20.71
CA LEU A 146 -15.40 -5.58 20.58
C LEU A 146 -14.25 -5.94 21.54
N ALA A 147 -14.57 -6.36 22.78
CA ALA A 147 -13.57 -6.79 23.75
C ALA A 147 -12.80 -8.04 23.28
N GLN A 148 -13.48 -9.00 22.66
CA GLN A 148 -12.83 -10.18 22.07
C GLN A 148 -11.89 -9.79 20.92
N VAL A 149 -12.34 -8.90 20.03
CA VAL A 149 -11.52 -8.39 18.92
C VAL A 149 -10.29 -7.65 19.44
N ALA A 150 -10.47 -6.74 20.40
CA ALA A 150 -9.37 -5.99 21.02
C ALA A 150 -8.39 -6.93 21.76
N SER A 151 -8.89 -7.95 22.44
CA SER A 151 -8.05 -8.95 23.13
C SER A 151 -7.16 -9.72 22.14
N ILE A 152 -7.68 -10.11 20.98
CA ILE A 152 -6.88 -10.79 19.94
C ILE A 152 -5.79 -9.87 19.41
N LEU A 153 -6.10 -8.59 19.13
CA LEU A 153 -5.11 -7.62 18.68
C LEU A 153 -4.01 -7.41 19.74
N GLY A 154 -4.40 -7.23 21.00
CA GLY A 154 -3.47 -7.09 22.12
C GLY A 154 -2.56 -8.31 22.31
N LYS A 155 -3.10 -9.53 22.24
CA LYS A 155 -2.31 -10.78 22.30
C LYS A 155 -1.27 -10.89 21.19
N ASN A 156 -1.52 -10.26 20.04
CA ASN A 156 -0.59 -10.21 18.91
C ASN A 156 0.28 -8.95 18.91
N GLN A 157 0.32 -8.18 20.00
CA GLN A 157 1.12 -6.94 20.11
C GLN A 157 0.73 -5.89 19.07
N ILE A 158 -0.59 -5.71 18.84
CA ILE A 158 -1.12 -4.72 17.89
C ILE A 158 -1.94 -3.69 18.66
N SER A 159 -1.43 -2.47 18.73
CA SER A 159 -2.14 -1.35 19.34
C SER A 159 -3.19 -0.77 18.41
N ILE A 160 -4.34 -0.44 18.98
CA ILE A 160 -5.47 0.18 18.26
C ILE A 160 -5.32 1.70 18.33
N ARG A 161 -5.39 2.36 17.18
CA ARG A 161 -5.39 3.82 17.05
C ARG A 161 -6.81 4.37 17.12
N SER A 162 -7.76 3.74 16.44
CA SER A 162 -9.18 4.12 16.50
C SER A 162 -10.09 2.93 16.21
N VAL A 163 -11.31 3.01 16.72
CA VAL A 163 -12.39 2.05 16.47
C VAL A 163 -13.65 2.82 16.13
N ILE A 164 -14.37 2.35 15.12
CA ILE A 164 -15.73 2.78 14.83
C ILE A 164 -16.61 1.54 14.72
N GLN A 165 -17.66 1.46 15.53
CA GLN A 165 -18.72 0.48 15.37
C GLN A 165 -19.94 1.16 14.75
N ARG A 166 -20.40 0.65 13.61
CA ARG A 166 -21.62 1.10 12.94
C ARG A 166 -22.64 -0.02 12.97
N ASN A 167 -23.86 0.29 13.37
CA ASN A 167 -24.96 -0.66 13.29
C ASN A 167 -25.42 -0.73 11.83
N ARG A 168 -25.78 -1.94 11.36
CA ARG A 168 -26.59 -2.03 10.15
C ARG A 168 -28.00 -1.57 10.50
N GLU A 169 -28.59 -0.75 9.63
CA GLU A 169 -29.96 -0.23 9.82
C GLU A 169 -31.01 -1.34 10.03
N ARG A 170 -30.73 -2.57 9.54
CA ARG A 170 -31.52 -3.77 9.81
C ARG A 170 -30.60 -5.00 9.98
N GLY A 171 -30.81 -5.76 11.04
CA GLY A 171 -30.23 -7.09 11.26
C GLY A 171 -29.39 -7.24 12.54
N PRO A 172 -29.07 -8.48 12.96
CA PRO A 172 -28.33 -8.77 14.19
C PRO A 172 -26.80 -8.61 14.03
N GLU A 173 -26.37 -7.77 13.08
CA GLU A 173 -24.96 -7.60 12.71
C GLU A 173 -24.54 -6.14 12.80
N ALA A 174 -23.33 -5.92 13.31
CA ALA A 174 -22.66 -4.64 13.32
C ALA A 174 -21.39 -4.71 12.45
N VAL A 175 -20.93 -3.55 11.99
CA VAL A 175 -19.64 -3.41 11.30
C VAL A 175 -18.66 -2.76 12.27
N ILE A 176 -17.56 -3.45 12.55
CA ILE A 176 -16.44 -2.88 13.29
C ILE A 176 -15.34 -2.50 12.30
N VAL A 177 -14.95 -1.23 12.34
CA VAL A 177 -13.81 -0.69 11.61
C VAL A 177 -12.73 -0.32 12.62
N ILE A 178 -11.50 -0.80 12.41
CA ILE A 178 -10.36 -0.55 13.28
C ILE A 178 -9.23 0.03 12.45
N VAL A 179 -8.61 1.11 12.95
CA VAL A 179 -7.31 1.56 12.49
C VAL A 179 -6.29 1.22 13.57
N THR A 180 -5.19 0.57 13.21
CA THR A 180 -4.12 0.20 14.13
C THR A 180 -2.99 1.23 14.08
N HIS A 181 -2.19 1.29 15.14
CA HIS A 181 -0.82 1.81 15.02
C HIS A 181 0.04 0.88 14.17
N ARG A 182 1.31 1.27 13.96
CA ARG A 182 2.27 0.42 13.25
C ARG A 182 2.43 -0.92 13.95
N ALA A 183 2.32 -1.99 13.17
CA ALA A 183 2.56 -3.35 13.61
C ALA A 183 3.27 -4.14 12.52
N ARG A 184 3.97 -5.22 12.91
CA ARG A 184 4.54 -6.16 11.95
C ARG A 184 3.42 -6.92 11.24
N GLU A 185 3.55 -7.09 9.93
CA GLU A 185 2.59 -7.82 9.11
C GLU A 185 2.38 -9.25 9.62
N GLU A 186 3.44 -9.92 10.06
CA GLU A 186 3.33 -11.26 10.67
C GLU A 186 2.33 -11.31 11.83
N ASN A 187 2.36 -10.32 12.71
CA ASN A 187 1.45 -10.22 13.85
C ASN A 187 0.01 -9.97 13.37
N MET A 188 -0.16 -9.12 12.36
CA MET A 188 -1.46 -8.88 11.76
C MET A 188 -2.03 -10.16 11.12
N GLN A 189 -1.20 -10.94 10.42
CA GLN A 189 -1.64 -12.21 9.85
C GLN A 189 -2.05 -13.22 10.92
N LYS A 190 -1.34 -13.29 12.06
CA LYS A 190 -1.73 -14.12 13.23
C LYS A 190 -3.07 -13.67 13.81
N ALA A 191 -3.30 -12.35 13.94
CA ALA A 191 -4.58 -11.81 14.39
C ALA A 191 -5.73 -12.13 13.41
N LEU A 192 -5.50 -11.97 12.10
CA LEU A 192 -6.48 -12.32 11.06
C LEU A 192 -6.83 -13.81 11.08
N ALA A 193 -5.87 -14.69 11.35
CA ALA A 193 -6.12 -16.12 11.52
C ALA A 193 -6.98 -16.39 12.77
N ALA A 194 -6.68 -15.73 13.89
CA ALA A 194 -7.46 -15.86 15.13
C ALA A 194 -8.91 -15.36 14.98
N PHE A 195 -9.15 -14.29 14.21
CA PHE A 195 -10.51 -13.80 13.94
C PHE A 195 -11.39 -14.83 13.22
N LYS A 196 -10.83 -15.69 12.37
CA LYS A 196 -11.60 -16.74 11.68
C LYS A 196 -12.21 -17.76 12.66
N GLY A 197 -11.61 -17.93 13.84
CA GLY A 197 -12.12 -18.81 14.89
C GLY A 197 -13.20 -18.18 15.78
N LEU A 198 -13.42 -16.87 15.68
CA LEU A 198 -14.46 -16.20 16.48
C LEU A 198 -15.83 -16.39 15.84
N SER A 199 -16.74 -17.08 16.54
CA SER A 199 -18.14 -17.23 16.12
C SER A 199 -18.88 -15.90 15.95
N ALA A 200 -18.38 -14.85 16.60
CA ALA A 200 -18.88 -13.49 16.48
C ALA A 200 -18.52 -12.82 15.14
N VAL A 201 -17.41 -13.19 14.48
CA VAL A 201 -16.99 -12.59 13.21
C VAL A 201 -17.73 -13.28 12.06
N LYS A 202 -18.42 -12.48 11.23
CA LYS A 202 -19.27 -12.96 10.13
C LYS A 202 -18.58 -12.68 8.80
N GLY A 203 -18.14 -13.74 8.13
CA GLY A 203 -17.47 -13.63 6.83
C GLY A 203 -16.02 -13.10 6.90
N PRO A 204 -15.48 -12.60 5.78
CA PRO A 204 -14.07 -12.25 5.69
C PRO A 204 -13.75 -10.90 6.35
N VAL A 205 -12.69 -10.87 7.16
CA VAL A 205 -12.09 -9.60 7.63
C VAL A 205 -11.33 -8.96 6.48
N ARG A 206 -11.70 -7.73 6.13
CA ARG A 206 -10.96 -6.91 5.17
C ARG A 206 -9.78 -6.27 5.88
N MET A 207 -8.58 -6.45 5.34
CA MET A 207 -7.38 -5.75 5.78
C MET A 207 -6.81 -4.94 4.62
N ILE A 208 -6.54 -3.65 4.87
CA ILE A 208 -5.88 -2.73 3.93
C ILE A 208 -4.76 -2.03 4.69
N ARG A 209 -3.58 -1.93 4.10
CA ARG A 209 -2.44 -1.21 4.69
C ARG A 209 -2.66 0.29 4.58
N ILE A 210 -2.14 1.04 5.54
CA ILE A 210 -2.14 2.49 5.54
C ILE A 210 -0.70 2.97 5.41
N GLU A 211 -0.47 3.93 4.52
CA GLU A 211 0.80 4.64 4.42
C GLU A 211 0.59 6.12 4.63
N SER A 212 1.20 6.64 5.70
CA SER A 212 1.03 8.02 6.17
C SER A 212 2.20 8.93 5.79
N ASN A 213 3.18 8.43 5.01
CA ASN A 213 4.46 9.10 4.79
C ASN A 213 4.57 9.84 3.43
N PHE A 214 3.45 10.18 2.79
CA PHE A 214 3.38 10.88 1.50
C PHE A 214 2.32 11.98 1.50
#